data_AF-A0A1C6EYE7-F1
#
_entry.id   AF-A0A1C6EYE7-F1
#
_cell.length_a   1.000
_cell.length_b   1.000
_cell.length_c   1.000
_cell.angle_alpha   90.00
_cell.angle_beta   90.00
_cell.angle_gamma   90.00
#
_symmetry.space_group_name_H-M   'P 1'
#
loop_
_entity.id
_entity.type
_entity.pdbx_description
1 polymer ?
#
loop_
_entity_poly.entity_id
_entity_poly.type
_entity_poly.pdbx_seq_one_letter_code
_entity_poly.pdbx_strand_id
1 'polypeptide(L)' 'MRSGIVYGTAGMLDGVIDRIREQFSGRTLSVVATGGNAPVIVKYCRNKIVYDKYLLMDGLWAIYQKNK' A
#
# COMPACT_ATOMS: atom_id res chain seq x y z
N MET A 1 -15.22 -4.46 18.85
CA MET A 1 -14.25 -3.40 18.49
C MET A 1 -13.32 -3.74 17.32
N ARG A 2 -12.97 -5.03 17.08
CA ARG A 2 -12.03 -5.44 16.01
C ARG A 2 -12.45 -5.03 14.58
N SER A 3 -13.74 -5.07 14.26
CA SER A 3 -14.24 -4.73 12.92
C SER A 3 -14.02 -3.25 12.57
N GLY A 4 -14.17 -2.33 13.53
CA GLY A 4 -14.00 -0.90 13.29
C GLY A 4 -12.57 -0.51 12.94
N ILE A 5 -11.58 -1.17 13.55
CA ILE A 5 -10.16 -0.94 13.22
C ILE A 5 -9.87 -1.43 11.80
N VAL A 6 -10.27 -2.66 11.46
CA VAL A 6 -9.96 -3.23 10.15
C VAL A 6 -10.69 -2.50 9.02
N TYR A 7 -12.02 -2.37 9.10
CA TYR A 7 -12.81 -1.73 8.05
C TYR A 7 -12.62 -0.21 8.03
N GLY A 8 -12.43 0.42 9.19
CA GLY A 8 -12.13 1.85 9.27
C GLY A 8 -10.78 2.19 8.64
N THR A 9 -9.73 1.39 8.90
CA THR A 9 -8.44 1.59 8.25
C THR A 9 -8.53 1.33 6.74
N ALA A 10 -9.24 0.29 6.29
CA ALA A 10 -9.43 0.02 4.87
C ALA A 10 -10.14 1.20 4.15
N GLY A 11 -11.25 1.70 4.73
CA GLY A 11 -11.97 2.86 4.18
C GLY A 11 -11.14 4.14 4.19
N MET A 12 -10.34 4.38 5.23
CA MET A 12 -9.40 5.49 5.29
C MET A 12 -8.35 5.41 4.17
N LEU A 13 -7.74 4.24 3.98
CA LEU A 13 -6.75 4.00 2.92
C LEU A 13 -7.36 4.25 1.53
N ASP A 14 -8.56 3.73 1.28
CA ASP A 14 -9.26 3.94 0.00
C ASP A 14 -9.50 5.43 -0.28
N GLY A 15 -10.00 6.18 0.71
CA GLY A 15 -10.23 7.61 0.56
C GLY A 15 -8.96 8.41 0.28
N VAL A 16 -7.84 8.03 0.92
CA VAL A 16 -6.54 8.65 0.65
C VAL A 16 -6.03 8.31 -0.75
N ILE A 17 -6.13 7.06 -1.18
CA ILE A 17 -5.71 6.63 -2.53
C ILE A 17 -6.48 7.39 -3.60
N ASP A 18 -7.80 7.51 -3.46
CA ASP A 18 -8.65 8.20 -4.42
C ASP A 18 -8.28 9.70 -4.51
N ARG A 19 -8.13 10.37 -3.36
CA ARG A 19 -7.73 11.78 -3.30
C ARG A 19 -6.37 12.02 -3.94
N ILE A 20 -5.42 11.11 -3.76
CA ILE A 20 -4.10 11.20 -4.42
C ILE A 20 -4.27 11.06 -5.94
N ARG A 21 -5.05 10.08 -6.41
CA ARG A 21 -5.25 9.86 -7.85
C ARG A 21 -5.90 11.04 -8.56
N GLU A 22 -6.82 11.74 -7.92
CA GLU A 22 -7.43 12.96 -8.46
C GLU A 22 -6.38 14.03 -8.81
N GLN A 23 -5.27 14.10 -8.08
CA GLN A 23 -4.18 15.06 -8.34
C GLN A 23 -3.29 14.68 -9.53
N PHE A 24 -3.34 13.42 -9.98
CA PHE A 24 -2.52 12.89 -11.07
C PHE A 24 -3.38 12.39 -12.23
N SER A 25 -4.39 13.19 -12.59
CA SER A 25 -5.35 12.86 -13.66
C SER A 25 -4.64 12.43 -14.96
N GLY A 26 -5.14 11.35 -15.56
CA GLY A 26 -4.56 10.75 -16.77
C GLY A 26 -3.38 9.80 -16.56
N ARG A 27 -2.94 9.55 -15.32
CA ARG A 27 -1.89 8.56 -15.01
C ARG A 27 -2.43 7.39 -14.18
N THR A 28 -1.98 6.18 -14.52
CA THR A 28 -2.22 5.00 -13.68
C THR A 28 -1.19 4.97 -12.55
N LEU A 29 -1.65 5.13 -11.31
CA LEU A 29 -0.80 5.02 -10.13
C LEU A 29 -0.81 3.59 -9.59
N SER A 30 0.38 3.00 -9.43
CA SER A 30 0.57 1.78 -8.66
C SER A 30 0.43 2.07 -7.17
N VAL A 31 -0.22 1.17 -6.44
CA VAL A 31 -0.33 1.24 -4.98
C VAL A 31 0.23 -0.06 -4.42
N VAL A 32 1.21 0.06 -3.53
CA VAL A 32 1.91 -1.07 -2.90
C VAL A 32 1.78 -0.94 -1.39
N ALA A 33 1.48 -2.05 -0.72
CA ALA A 33 1.47 -2.15 0.73
C ALA A 33 2.52 -3.16 1.20
N THR A 34 3.14 -2.87 2.34
CA THR A 34 4.10 -3.74 3.02
C THR A 34 3.80 -3.80 4.52
N GLY A 35 4.54 -4.61 5.28
CA GLY A 35 4.35 -4.82 6.71
C GLY A 35 3.44 -5.99 7.06
N GLY A 36 3.56 -6.50 8.29
CA GLY A 36 2.92 -7.76 8.72
C GLY A 36 1.40 -7.73 8.76
N ASN A 37 0.79 -6.58 9.08
CA ASN A 37 -0.66 -6.43 9.16
C ASN A 37 -1.32 -6.06 7.83
N ALA A 38 -0.55 -5.73 6.79
CA ALA A 38 -1.11 -5.29 5.52
C ALA A 38 -2.06 -6.32 4.87
N PRO A 39 -1.76 -7.64 4.83
CA PRO A 39 -2.69 -8.62 4.26
C PRO A 39 -4.06 -8.66 4.94
N VAL A 40 -4.13 -8.30 6.23
CA VAL A 40 -5.38 -8.28 7.00
C VAL A 40 -6.27 -7.12 6.59
N ILE A 41 -5.68 -5.99 6.22
CA ILE A 41 -6.39 -4.74 5.89
C ILE A 41 -6.66 -4.64 4.39
N VAL A 42 -5.66 -4.94 3.55
CA VAL A 42 -5.71 -4.80 2.08
C VAL A 42 -6.85 -5.59 1.46
N LYS A 43 -7.19 -6.77 2.00
CA LYS A 43 -8.32 -7.59 1.52
C LYS A 43 -9.68 -6.90 1.60
N TYR A 44 -9.80 -5.84 2.39
CA TYR A 44 -11.04 -5.08 2.57
C TYR A 44 -10.99 -3.70 1.90
N CYS A 45 -9.89 -3.36 1.21
CA CYS A 45 -9.81 -2.15 0.41
C CYS A 45 -10.50 -2.37 -0.95
N ARG A 46 -11.23 -1.38 -1.43
CA ARG A 46 -11.80 -1.35 -2.78
C ARG A 46 -10.71 -1.15 -3.84
N ASN A 47 -9.70 -0.35 -3.52
CA ASN A 47 -8.60 -0.08 -4.42
C ASN A 47 -7.68 -1.29 -4.58
N LYS A 48 -7.24 -1.56 -5.82
CA LYS A 48 -6.22 -2.58 -6.08
C LYS A 48 -4.90 -2.15 -5.46
N ILE A 49 -4.42 -2.92 -4.50
CA ILE A 49 -3.16 -2.72 -3.79
C ILE A 49 -2.33 -4.00 -3.93
N VAL A 50 -1.10 -3.87 -4.40
CA VAL A 50 -0.15 -4.99 -4.45
C VAL A 50 0.46 -5.15 -3.07
N TYR A 51 0.41 -6.35 -2.51
CA TYR A 51 1.13 -6.63 -1.27
C TYR A 51 2.53 -7.13 -1.58
N ASP A 52 3.53 -6.44 -1.03
CA ASP A 52 4.93 -6.83 -1.10
C ASP A 52 5.53 -6.87 0.31
N LYS A 53 5.82 -8.08 0.79
CA LYS A 53 6.42 -8.30 2.12
C LYS A 53 7.92 -7.98 2.18
N TYR A 54 8.61 -7.91 1.05
CA TYR A 54 10.06 -7.76 0.96
C TYR A 54 10.51 -6.39 0.48
N LEU A 55 9.58 -5.47 0.19
CA LEU A 55 9.84 -4.11 -0.29
C LEU A 55 11.04 -3.41 0.39
N LEU A 56 11.15 -3.51 1.73
CA LEU A 56 12.29 -2.94 2.46
C LEU A 56 13.61 -3.66 2.15
N MET A 57 13.60 -4.99 2.15
CA MET A 57 14.80 -5.80 1.89
C MET A 57 15.28 -5.63 0.44
N ASP A 58 14.35 -5.60 -0.51
CA ASP A 58 14.66 -5.35 -1.92
C ASP A 58 15.28 -3.95 -2.11
N GLY A 59 14.77 -2.95 -1.38
CA GLY A 59 15.35 -1.61 -1.35
C GLY A 59 16.77 -1.59 -0.78
N LEU A 60 17.01 -2.24 0.36
CA LEU A 60 18.35 -2.33 0.96
C LEU A 60 19.33 -3.07 0.04
N TRP A 61 18.88 -4.16 -0.59
CA TRP A 61 19.67 -4.90 -1.56
C TRP A 61 20.04 -4.06 -2.78
N ALA A 62 19.07 -3.32 -3.34
CA ALA A 62 19.32 -2.42 -4.47
C ALA A 62 20.33 -1.32 -4.11
N ILE A 63 20.26 -0.76 -2.91
CA ILE A 63 21.23 0.22 -2.41
C ILE A 63 22.61 -0.41 -2.29
N TYR A 64 22.73 -1.60 -1.69
CA TYR A 64 24.01 -2.31 -1.57
C TYR A 64 24.66 -2.56 -2.93
N GLN A 65 23.88 -3.08 -3.89
CA GLN A 65 24.36 -3.38 -5.24
C GLN A 65 24.79 -2.12 -6.02
N LYS A 66 24.17 -0.97 -5.75
CA LYS A 66 24.56 0.31 -6.34
C LYS A 66 25.88 0.87 -5.79
N ASN A 67 26.27 0.48 -4.58
CA ASN A 67 27.48 0.97 -3.91
C ASN A 67 28.63 -0.05 -3.87
N LYS A 68 28.49 -1.17 -4.59
CA LYS A 68 29.63 -2.02 -4.98
C LYS A 68 30.37 -1.38 -6.14
#